data_AF-A0A0B3APD1-F1
#
_entry.id   AF-A0A0B3APD1-F1
#
_cell.length_a   1.000
_cell.length_b   1.000
_cell.length_c   1.000
_cell.angle_alpha   90.00
_cell.angle_beta   90.00
_cell.angle_gamma   90.00
#
_symmetry.space_group_name_H-M   'P 1'
#
loop_
_entity.id
_entity.type
_entity.pdbx_description
1 polymer ?
#
loop_
_entity_poly.entity_id
_entity_poly.type
_entity_poly.pdbx_seq_one_letter_code
_entity_poly.pdbx_strand_id
1 'polypeptide(L)'
;MLSDKEQKKEFKKIASKNPEKYYAVGYLKKEGFSRKQCSKCEKYFWSVNNNQKVCGDSVCSGGFRFIGNTPAKNKLSYLDVWKEFSSMFKKFGYTPIKRYPVVARWNPTMEYTIASIAAFQPFVVSGEVKPPAKKLVIPQFCLRFIDIDNVGITGAHNTGFVMIGQHQFVERKEWDQNKVFGEIHQWLRKGLGLPNEEIIFHEDAWAGGGNFGPCMEFFSRGVEIGNQVYMMYEQTPDGNKELNIKVLDMGMGQERCAWFSQGCATIYDAAFPKVMESLYKKTGLKTDEKLMAKYIPYAGYLNVDEVEDLEKAWKFVASKVGMDVSLMLVGVIILGF
;
A
#
# COMPACT_ATOMS: atom_id res chain seq x y z
N MET A 1 25.53 8.83 6.33
CA MET A 1 24.57 7.96 5.62
C MET A 1 23.47 8.83 5.06
N LEU A 2 22.86 8.43 3.94
CA LEU A 2 21.72 9.15 3.38
C LEU A 2 20.49 8.95 4.28
N SER A 3 19.56 9.91 4.28
CA SER A 3 18.23 9.65 4.84
C SER A 3 17.50 8.60 4.01
N ASP A 4 16.52 7.91 4.60
CA ASP A 4 15.70 6.92 3.88
C ASP A 4 15.03 7.54 2.62
N LYS A 5 14.59 8.80 2.71
CA LYS A 5 13.97 9.52 1.58
C LYS A 5 14.95 9.77 0.44
N GLU A 6 16.19 10.16 0.76
CA GLU A 6 17.26 10.35 -0.23
C GLU A 6 17.68 9.02 -0.85
N GLN A 7 17.91 8.00 -0.02
CA GLN A 7 18.29 6.66 -0.46
C GLN A 7 17.25 6.06 -1.41
N LYS A 8 15.96 6.16 -1.07
CA LYS A 8 14.85 5.77 -1.95
C LYS A 8 14.91 6.50 -3.29
N LYS A 9 15.06 7.83 -3.26
CA LYS A 9 15.06 8.67 -4.47
C LYS A 9 16.22 8.34 -5.41
N GLU A 10 17.42 8.13 -4.88
CA GLU A 10 18.59 7.78 -5.66
C GLU A 10 18.48 6.36 -6.23
N PHE A 11 18.12 5.39 -5.39
CA PHE A 11 18.03 4.00 -5.81
C PHE A 11 16.93 3.78 -6.86
N LYS A 12 15.80 4.50 -6.77
CA LYS A 12 14.75 4.48 -7.80
C LYS A 12 15.28 4.80 -9.20
N LYS A 13 16.15 5.81 -9.31
CA LYS A 13 16.76 6.17 -10.61
C LYS A 13 17.63 5.05 -11.16
N ILE A 14 18.38 4.37 -10.28
CA ILE A 14 19.22 3.22 -10.64
C ILE A 14 18.35 2.04 -11.10
N ALA A 15 17.29 1.75 -10.34
CA ALA A 15 16.39 0.64 -10.60
C ALA A 15 15.63 0.81 -11.92
N SER A 16 15.03 1.98 -12.15
CA SER A 16 14.30 2.27 -13.38
C SER A 16 15.17 2.42 -14.63
N LYS A 17 16.49 2.63 -14.51
CA LYS A 17 17.41 2.54 -15.65
C LYS A 17 17.70 1.09 -16.06
N ASN A 18 17.56 0.13 -15.13
CA ASN A 18 17.88 -1.29 -15.36
C ASN A 18 16.72 -2.20 -14.91
N PRO A 19 15.50 -2.05 -15.47
CA PRO A 19 14.32 -2.69 -14.94
C PRO A 19 14.39 -4.22 -14.94
N GLU A 20 15.05 -4.84 -15.95
CA GLU A 20 15.24 -6.29 -16.04
C GLU A 20 16.03 -6.88 -14.86
N LYS A 21 16.90 -6.08 -14.23
CA LYS A 21 17.69 -6.50 -13.07
C LYS A 21 16.90 -6.42 -11.76
N TYR A 22 16.04 -5.41 -11.64
CA TYR A 22 15.48 -5.01 -10.34
C TYR A 22 13.99 -5.33 -10.19
N TYR A 23 13.26 -5.50 -11.29
CA TYR A 23 11.82 -5.77 -11.28
C TYR A 23 11.51 -7.11 -11.97
N ALA A 24 10.31 -7.65 -11.73
CA ALA A 24 9.86 -8.92 -12.30
C ALA A 24 9.44 -8.81 -13.78
N VAL A 25 10.30 -8.21 -14.62
CA VAL A 25 9.98 -7.85 -16.01
C VAL A 25 9.65 -9.07 -16.86
N GLY A 26 10.38 -10.18 -16.67
CA GLY A 26 10.12 -11.43 -17.38
C GLY A 26 8.70 -11.96 -17.13
N TYR A 27 8.25 -11.94 -15.88
CA TYR A 27 6.87 -12.29 -15.53
C TYR A 27 5.85 -11.29 -16.09
N LEU A 28 6.09 -9.99 -15.93
CA LEU A 28 5.20 -8.93 -16.43
C LEU A 28 4.95 -9.04 -17.93
N LYS A 29 6.00 -9.20 -18.73
CA LYS A 29 5.90 -9.39 -20.18
C LYS A 29 5.13 -10.65 -20.54
N LYS A 30 5.38 -11.76 -19.82
CA LYS A 30 4.66 -13.03 -20.01
C LYS A 30 3.15 -12.89 -19.77
N GLU A 31 2.75 -12.08 -18.79
CA GLU A 31 1.35 -11.79 -18.47
C GLU A 31 0.74 -10.66 -19.32
N GLY A 32 1.46 -10.18 -20.35
CA GLY A 32 0.97 -9.19 -21.31
C GLY A 32 1.12 -7.73 -20.85
N PHE A 33 1.81 -7.47 -19.74
CA PHE A 33 2.07 -6.10 -19.29
C PHE A 33 3.16 -5.44 -20.13
N SER A 34 2.93 -4.18 -20.49
CA SER A 34 3.91 -3.34 -21.17
C SER A 34 4.36 -2.19 -20.27
N ARG A 35 5.66 -1.88 -20.33
CA ARG A 35 6.25 -0.75 -19.59
C ARG A 35 5.85 0.57 -20.25
N LYS A 36 5.48 1.55 -19.45
CA LYS A 36 5.03 2.88 -19.87
C LYS A 36 5.58 3.94 -18.93
N GLN A 37 5.51 5.20 -19.35
CA GLN A 37 5.86 6.35 -18.53
C GLN A 37 4.65 7.26 -18.39
N CYS A 38 4.34 7.69 -17.17
CA CYS A 38 3.18 8.53 -16.92
C CYS A 38 3.35 9.91 -17.54
N SER A 39 2.34 10.36 -18.28
CA SER A 39 2.34 11.69 -18.90
C SER A 39 2.15 12.86 -17.92
N LYS A 40 2.03 12.61 -16.61
CA LYS A 40 1.80 13.63 -15.57
C LYS A 40 2.92 13.69 -14.53
N CYS A 41 3.32 12.54 -14.00
CA CYS A 41 4.35 12.47 -12.95
C CYS A 41 5.65 11.78 -13.40
N GLU A 42 5.75 11.42 -14.68
CA GLU A 42 6.92 10.77 -15.29
C GLU A 42 7.32 9.41 -14.69
N LYS A 43 6.57 8.90 -13.70
CA LYS A 43 6.80 7.59 -13.09
C LYS A 43 6.64 6.48 -14.13
N TYR A 44 7.56 5.51 -14.13
CA TYR A 44 7.42 4.29 -14.91
C TYR A 44 6.40 3.35 -14.26
N PHE A 45 5.55 2.76 -15.08
CA PHE A 45 4.54 1.81 -14.66
C PHE A 45 4.29 0.74 -15.72
N TRP A 46 3.60 -0.32 -15.33
CA TRP A 46 3.28 -1.48 -16.15
C TRP A 46 1.77 -1.64 -16.23
N SER A 47 1.26 -1.81 -17.45
CA SER A 47 -0.17 -2.05 -17.70
C SER A 47 -0.35 -2.92 -18.94
N VAL A 48 -1.39 -3.76 -18.94
CA VAL A 48 -1.84 -4.49 -20.14
C VAL A 48 -2.59 -3.58 -21.12
N ASN A 49 -3.12 -2.44 -20.66
CA ASN A 49 -3.83 -1.50 -21.52
C ASN A 49 -2.84 -0.66 -22.33
N ASN A 50 -2.74 -0.93 -23.63
CA ASN A 50 -1.82 -0.22 -24.52
C ASN A 50 -2.04 1.31 -24.58
N ASN A 51 -3.27 1.77 -24.35
CA ASN A 51 -3.65 3.18 -24.42
C ASN A 51 -3.52 3.92 -23.08
N GLN A 52 -3.07 3.23 -22.01
CA GLN A 52 -2.92 3.83 -20.69
C GLN A 52 -1.82 4.91 -20.69
N LYS A 53 -2.19 6.17 -20.46
CA LYS A 53 -1.25 7.33 -20.43
C LYS A 53 -0.81 7.73 -19.03
N VAL A 54 -1.58 7.39 -18.00
CA VAL A 54 -1.34 7.79 -16.61
C VAL A 54 -1.11 6.58 -15.71
N CYS A 55 -0.36 6.74 -14.63
CA CYS A 55 0.08 5.63 -13.78
C CYS A 55 -1.02 4.98 -12.91
N GLY A 56 -2.25 5.50 -12.88
CA GLY A 56 -3.30 4.91 -12.05
C GLY A 56 -3.35 5.45 -10.61
N ASP A 57 -2.38 6.26 -10.21
CA ASP A 57 -2.40 7.02 -8.96
C ASP A 57 -3.59 8.00 -8.91
N SER A 58 -4.09 8.33 -7.72
CA SER A 58 -5.25 9.22 -7.54
C SER A 58 -5.02 10.59 -8.19
N VAL A 59 -3.89 11.24 -7.93
CA VAL A 59 -3.59 12.59 -8.43
C VAL A 59 -3.51 12.61 -9.95
N CYS A 60 -2.90 11.56 -10.53
CA CYS A 60 -2.74 11.42 -11.97
C CYS A 60 -4.04 10.99 -12.68
N SER A 61 -4.90 10.24 -12.00
CA SER A 61 -6.05 9.54 -12.61
C SER A 61 -7.41 10.16 -12.29
N GLY A 62 -7.43 11.30 -11.60
CA GLY A 62 -8.66 12.03 -11.30
C GLY A 62 -9.36 11.56 -10.02
N GLY A 63 -8.58 11.12 -9.03
CA GLY A 63 -9.06 10.71 -7.71
C GLY A 63 -9.29 9.21 -7.54
N PHE A 64 -9.95 8.83 -6.45
CA PHE A 64 -10.44 7.48 -6.20
C PHE A 64 -11.66 7.18 -7.09
N ARG A 65 -11.52 6.24 -8.02
CA ARG A 65 -12.56 5.89 -9.02
C ARG A 65 -13.29 4.58 -8.71
N PHE A 66 -13.01 3.96 -7.56
CA PHE A 66 -13.60 2.68 -7.16
C PHE A 66 -14.78 2.82 -6.18
N ILE A 67 -15.01 4.02 -5.63
CA ILE A 67 -16.10 4.29 -4.68
C ILE A 67 -17.44 4.08 -5.39
N GLY A 68 -18.27 3.17 -4.88
CA GLY A 68 -19.51 2.72 -5.51
C GLY A 68 -19.34 1.98 -6.85
N ASN A 69 -18.11 1.83 -7.36
CA ASN A 69 -17.80 1.29 -8.69
C ASN A 69 -16.46 0.54 -8.69
N THR A 70 -16.29 -0.38 -7.75
CA THR A 70 -15.06 -1.16 -7.65
C THR A 70 -15.04 -2.29 -8.68
N PRO A 71 -13.88 -2.55 -9.33
CA PRO A 71 -13.73 -3.64 -10.29
C PRO A 71 -13.51 -5.01 -9.61
N ALA A 72 -13.36 -5.04 -8.29
CA ALA A 72 -13.20 -6.28 -7.53
C ALA A 72 -14.49 -7.13 -7.60
N LYS A 73 -14.36 -8.35 -8.12
CA LYS A 73 -15.46 -9.33 -8.16
C LYS A 73 -15.73 -9.96 -6.80
N ASN A 74 -14.70 -10.10 -5.97
CA ASN A 74 -14.82 -10.68 -4.65
C ASN A 74 -14.97 -9.56 -3.62
N LYS A 75 -16.13 -9.49 -2.97
CA LYS A 75 -16.40 -8.54 -1.88
C LYS A 75 -15.92 -9.16 -0.57
N LEU A 76 -14.82 -8.66 -0.02
CA LEU A 76 -14.22 -9.21 1.18
C LEU A 76 -14.48 -8.30 2.37
N SER A 77 -15.05 -8.85 3.43
CA SER A 77 -15.06 -8.17 4.73
C SER A 77 -13.63 -8.01 5.25
N TYR A 78 -13.43 -7.14 6.24
CA TYR A 78 -12.15 -6.99 6.91
C TYR A 78 -11.54 -8.33 7.34
N LEU A 79 -12.34 -9.25 7.89
CA LEU A 79 -11.86 -10.56 8.34
C LEU A 79 -11.59 -11.53 7.19
N ASP A 80 -12.41 -11.47 6.13
CA ASP A 80 -12.27 -12.36 4.98
C ASP A 80 -10.98 -12.07 4.19
N VAL A 81 -10.51 -10.81 4.16
CA VAL A 81 -9.24 -10.46 3.51
C VAL A 81 -8.10 -11.34 4.04
N TRP A 82 -7.89 -11.39 5.36
CA TRP A 82 -6.82 -12.21 5.94
C TRP A 82 -7.07 -13.70 5.77
N LYS A 83 -8.32 -14.15 5.93
CA LYS A 83 -8.68 -15.56 5.81
C LYS A 83 -8.39 -16.10 4.40
N GLU A 84 -8.83 -15.39 3.37
CA GLU A 84 -8.62 -15.79 1.97
C GLU A 84 -7.15 -15.65 1.57
N PHE A 85 -6.49 -14.57 1.98
CA PHE A 85 -5.06 -14.36 1.73
C PHE A 85 -4.22 -15.49 2.33
N SER A 86 -4.33 -15.71 3.65
CA SER A 86 -3.53 -16.72 4.34
C SER A 86 -3.80 -18.14 3.83
N SER A 87 -5.05 -18.46 3.47
CA SER A 87 -5.43 -19.73 2.84
C SER A 87 -4.76 -19.92 1.47
N MET A 88 -4.78 -18.90 0.61
CA MET A 88 -4.13 -18.94 -0.70
C MET A 88 -2.62 -19.08 -0.57
N PHE A 89 -1.99 -18.28 0.28
CA PHE A 89 -0.53 -18.30 0.45
C PHE A 89 -0.02 -19.57 1.14
N LYS A 90 -0.83 -20.21 1.99
CA LYS A 90 -0.53 -21.56 2.51
C LYS A 90 -0.38 -22.58 1.38
N LYS A 91 -1.22 -22.50 0.33
CA LYS A 91 -1.09 -23.35 -0.87
C LYS A 91 0.16 -23.05 -1.70
N PHE A 92 0.70 -21.83 -1.60
CA PHE A 92 2.00 -21.45 -2.18
C PHE A 92 3.20 -21.82 -1.28
N GLY A 93 2.96 -22.54 -0.18
CA GLY A 93 3.99 -23.01 0.74
C GLY A 93 4.44 -21.98 1.78
N TYR A 94 3.65 -20.92 2.01
CA TYR A 94 3.89 -20.00 3.12
C TYR A 94 3.31 -20.53 4.42
N THR A 95 3.95 -20.19 5.53
CA THR A 95 3.45 -20.48 6.88
C THR A 95 2.72 -19.27 7.43
N PRO A 96 1.39 -19.32 7.65
CA PRO A 96 0.70 -18.27 8.38
C PRO A 96 1.14 -18.26 9.84
N ILE A 97 1.55 -17.10 10.34
CA ILE A 97 1.99 -16.93 11.72
C ILE A 97 1.11 -15.90 12.45
N LYS A 98 1.19 -15.92 13.79
CA LYS A 98 0.51 -14.92 14.64
C LYS A 98 1.25 -13.58 14.57
N ARG A 99 0.51 -12.49 14.73
CA ARG A 99 1.07 -11.15 14.83
C ARG A 99 1.96 -10.98 16.07
N TYR A 100 2.93 -10.09 15.98
CA TYR A 100 3.74 -9.62 17.09
C TYR A 100 3.00 -8.50 17.85
N PRO A 101 3.42 -8.21 19.11
CA PRO A 101 2.97 -7.03 19.83
C PRO A 101 3.20 -5.74 19.04
N VAL A 102 2.37 -4.72 19.27
CA VAL A 102 2.53 -3.42 18.59
C VAL A 102 3.70 -2.61 19.15
N VAL A 103 4.08 -2.86 20.40
CA VAL A 103 5.30 -2.30 21.01
C VAL A 103 6.47 -3.17 20.58
N ALA A 104 7.48 -2.56 19.95
CA ALA A 104 8.59 -3.27 19.32
C ALA A 104 9.68 -3.68 20.35
N ARG A 105 9.29 -4.53 21.31
CA ARG A 105 10.15 -4.98 22.44
C ARG A 105 11.48 -5.62 22.02
N TRP A 106 11.56 -6.13 20.79
CA TRP A 106 12.75 -6.79 20.24
C TRP A 106 13.68 -5.83 19.50
N ASN A 107 13.23 -4.61 19.16
CA ASN A 107 14.00 -3.69 18.35
C ASN A 107 14.37 -2.44 19.16
N PRO A 108 15.67 -2.22 19.48
CA PRO A 108 16.09 -1.08 20.29
C PRO A 108 16.00 0.28 19.57
N THR A 109 15.76 0.30 18.26
CA THR A 109 15.69 1.54 17.46
C THR A 109 14.26 1.96 17.15
N MET A 110 13.25 1.25 17.66
CA MET A 110 11.85 1.45 17.32
C MET A 110 10.94 1.27 18.53
N GLU A 111 10.03 2.21 18.75
CA GLU A 111 9.02 2.13 19.83
C GLU A 111 7.83 1.24 19.44
N TYR A 112 7.30 1.47 18.23
CA TYR A 112 6.10 0.79 17.72
C TYR A 112 6.37 0.09 16.40
N THR A 113 5.74 -1.06 16.17
CA THR A 113 5.77 -1.74 14.87
C THR A 113 5.11 -0.87 13.79
N ILE A 114 5.89 -0.37 12.83
CA ILE A 114 5.42 0.53 11.76
C ILE A 114 5.07 -0.18 10.43
N ALA A 115 5.51 -1.44 10.29
CA ALA A 115 5.33 -2.29 9.12
C ALA A 115 5.44 -3.77 9.54
N SER A 116 4.97 -4.69 8.70
CA SER A 116 5.09 -6.12 9.01
C SER A 116 6.54 -6.61 9.06
N ILE A 117 7.42 -6.08 8.21
CA ILE A 117 8.85 -6.42 8.21
C ILE A 117 9.56 -6.03 9.51
N ALA A 118 9.07 -5.00 10.20
CA ALA A 118 9.65 -4.54 11.46
C ALA A 118 9.57 -5.60 12.58
N ALA A 119 8.69 -6.60 12.45
CA ALA A 119 8.64 -7.78 13.33
C ALA A 119 9.91 -8.66 13.23
N PHE A 120 10.70 -8.49 12.17
CA PHE A 120 11.87 -9.30 11.85
C PHE A 120 13.16 -8.47 11.84
N GLN A 121 13.06 -7.15 11.77
CA GLN A 121 14.22 -6.26 11.86
C GLN A 121 14.72 -6.09 13.31
N PRO A 122 16.03 -5.90 13.50
CA PRO A 122 17.09 -6.03 12.48
C PRO A 122 17.55 -7.49 12.30
N PHE A 123 17.46 -8.31 13.34
CA PHE A 123 18.25 -9.54 13.48
C PHE A 123 17.91 -10.66 12.49
N VAL A 124 16.67 -10.79 12.04
CA VAL A 124 16.31 -11.79 11.02
C VAL A 124 16.74 -11.31 9.63
N VAL A 125 16.64 -10.01 9.37
CA VAL A 125 17.02 -9.40 8.09
C VAL A 125 18.54 -9.42 7.90
N SER A 126 19.32 -9.20 8.97
CA SER A 126 20.78 -9.33 8.95
C SER A 126 21.24 -10.80 8.87
N GLY A 127 20.38 -11.74 9.25
CA GLY A 127 20.66 -13.18 9.27
C GLY A 127 21.25 -13.69 10.58
N GLU A 128 21.34 -12.85 11.61
CA GLU A 128 21.80 -13.22 12.96
C GLU A 128 20.82 -14.17 13.66
N VAL A 129 19.52 -14.01 13.40
CA VAL A 129 18.45 -14.84 13.98
C VAL A 129 17.68 -15.53 12.86
N LYS A 130 17.37 -16.82 13.06
CA LYS A 130 16.55 -17.57 12.10
C LYS A 130 15.10 -17.03 12.09
N PRO A 131 14.47 -16.88 10.92
CA PRO A 131 13.06 -16.50 10.84
C PRO A 131 12.17 -17.61 11.42
N PRO A 132 10.95 -17.29 11.90
CA PRO A 132 9.98 -18.31 12.33
C PRO A 132 9.64 -19.33 11.23
N ALA A 133 9.70 -18.91 9.96
CA ALA A 133 9.71 -19.77 8.79
C ALA A 133 10.39 -19.05 7.62
N LYS A 134 11.04 -19.79 6.71
CA LYS A 134 11.67 -19.21 5.51
C LYS A 134 10.68 -18.46 4.61
N LYS A 135 9.45 -18.98 4.48
CA LYS A 135 8.32 -18.34 3.79
C LYS A 135 7.17 -18.20 4.79
N LEU A 136 6.77 -16.97 5.11
CA LEU A 136 5.68 -16.71 6.06
C LEU A 136 4.73 -15.62 5.61
N VAL A 137 3.51 -15.67 6.13
CA VAL A 137 2.54 -14.58 6.03
C VAL A 137 2.04 -14.19 7.42
N ILE A 138 1.81 -12.90 7.66
CA ILE A 138 1.49 -12.35 8.98
C ILE A 138 0.46 -11.20 8.87
N PRO A 139 -0.59 -11.14 9.72
CA PRO A 139 -1.50 -9.99 9.79
C PRO A 139 -1.00 -9.02 10.87
N GLN A 140 0.09 -8.29 10.61
CA GLN A 140 0.76 -7.48 11.63
C GLN A 140 0.02 -6.16 11.87
N PHE A 141 -0.45 -5.95 13.09
CA PHE A 141 -0.99 -4.64 13.49
C PHE A 141 0.16 -3.63 13.65
N CYS A 142 0.04 -2.49 12.99
CA CYS A 142 1.05 -1.45 12.91
C CYS A 142 0.49 -0.11 13.41
N LEU A 143 1.36 0.77 13.91
CA LEU A 143 1.04 2.16 14.23
C LEU A 143 1.88 3.11 13.40
N ARG A 144 1.24 4.16 12.86
CA ARG A 144 1.88 5.28 12.18
C ARG A 144 1.26 6.58 12.65
N PHE A 145 2.08 7.41 13.29
CA PHE A 145 1.66 8.72 13.79
C PHE A 145 1.99 9.85 12.81
N ILE A 146 2.85 9.59 11.83
CA ILE A 146 3.16 10.56 10.76
C ILE A 146 1.92 10.90 9.92
N ASP A 147 1.00 9.95 9.78
CA ASP A 147 -0.20 10.10 8.93
C ASP A 147 -1.38 10.73 9.69
N ILE A 148 -1.21 11.19 10.94
CA ILE A 148 -2.33 11.54 11.84
C ILE A 148 -3.18 12.70 11.29
N ASP A 149 -2.56 13.69 10.65
CA ASP A 149 -3.24 14.85 10.07
C ASP A 149 -4.13 14.47 8.87
N ASN A 150 -3.90 13.30 8.26
CA ASN A 150 -4.69 12.78 7.16
C ASN A 150 -5.90 11.93 7.60
N VAL A 151 -5.94 11.51 8.88
CA VAL A 151 -6.99 10.61 9.41
C VAL A 151 -8.31 11.36 9.52
N GLY A 152 -9.38 10.77 9.01
CA GLY A 152 -10.67 11.43 8.82
C GLY A 152 -10.68 12.29 7.55
N ILE A 153 -9.68 13.10 7.26
CA ILE A 153 -9.74 14.00 6.09
C ILE A 153 -9.74 13.22 4.76
N THR A 154 -8.76 12.35 4.56
CA THR A 154 -8.58 11.67 3.26
C THR A 154 -9.53 10.47 3.04
N GLY A 155 -10.20 10.01 4.08
CA GLY A 155 -11.01 8.77 4.08
C GLY A 155 -10.22 7.47 3.90
N ALA A 156 -8.89 7.53 3.82
CA ALA A 156 -8.00 6.42 3.44
C ALA A 156 -6.87 6.12 4.46
N HIS A 157 -6.63 7.02 5.42
CA HIS A 157 -5.55 6.91 6.41
C HIS A 157 -6.05 6.45 7.78
N ASN A 158 -5.20 5.74 8.52
CA ASN A 158 -5.45 5.29 9.89
C ASN A 158 -4.17 5.50 10.72
N THR A 159 -4.30 5.79 12.01
CA THR A 159 -3.16 5.75 12.93
C THR A 159 -2.73 4.32 13.26
N GLY A 160 -3.68 3.38 13.26
CA GLY A 160 -3.44 1.95 13.45
C GLY A 160 -4.15 1.11 12.40
N PHE A 161 -3.45 0.14 11.84
CA PHE A 161 -3.96 -0.72 10.76
C PHE A 161 -3.25 -2.07 10.74
N VAL A 162 -3.86 -3.07 10.10
CA VAL A 162 -3.19 -4.36 9.87
C VAL A 162 -2.51 -4.36 8.52
N MET A 163 -1.19 -4.42 8.54
CA MET A 163 -0.36 -4.72 7.38
C MET A 163 -0.24 -6.23 7.25
N ILE A 164 -0.88 -6.79 6.23
CA ILE A 164 -0.63 -8.16 5.79
C ILE A 164 0.76 -8.19 5.17
N GLY A 165 1.66 -8.93 5.81
CA GLY A 165 3.02 -9.18 5.36
C GLY A 165 3.12 -10.53 4.65
N GLN A 166 3.72 -10.56 3.46
CA GLN A 166 4.25 -11.78 2.85
C GLN A 166 5.76 -11.65 2.82
N HIS A 167 6.43 -12.53 3.57
CA HIS A 167 7.87 -12.47 3.75
C HIS A 167 8.55 -13.77 3.33
N GLN A 168 9.71 -13.61 2.70
CA GLN A 168 10.66 -14.68 2.44
C GLN A 168 12.02 -14.26 2.97
N PHE A 169 12.70 -15.16 3.66
CA PHE A 169 14.07 -15.01 4.14
C PHE A 169 14.84 -16.23 3.67
N VAL A 170 15.48 -16.11 2.51
CA VAL A 170 16.04 -17.26 1.79
C VAL A 170 17.46 -16.99 1.28
N GLU A 171 18.21 -18.05 1.04
CA GLU A 171 19.50 -17.94 0.37
C GLU A 171 19.33 -17.52 -1.10
N ARG A 172 20.37 -16.93 -1.68
CA ARG A 172 20.36 -16.47 -3.09
C ARG A 172 19.95 -17.56 -4.09
N LYS A 173 20.30 -18.82 -3.82
CA LYS A 173 19.98 -19.98 -4.67
C LYS A 173 18.50 -20.37 -4.65
N GLU A 174 17.77 -20.01 -3.60
CA GLU A 174 16.34 -20.29 -3.42
C GLU A 174 15.47 -19.11 -3.93
N TRP A 175 16.08 -17.97 -4.27
CA TRP A 175 15.38 -16.75 -4.65
C TRP A 175 14.88 -16.80 -6.09
N ASP A 176 13.58 -16.57 -6.26
CA ASP A 176 12.95 -16.40 -7.58
C ASP A 176 11.97 -15.22 -7.53
N GLN A 177 12.44 -14.06 -7.98
CA GLN A 177 11.66 -12.83 -7.98
C GLN A 177 10.41 -12.90 -8.86
N ASN A 178 10.48 -13.58 -10.01
CA ASN A 178 9.35 -13.70 -10.94
C ASN A 178 8.25 -14.58 -10.32
N LYS A 179 8.63 -15.69 -9.68
CA LYS A 179 7.68 -16.55 -8.97
C LYS A 179 6.97 -15.81 -7.85
N VAL A 180 7.72 -15.10 -7.02
CA VAL A 180 7.17 -14.36 -5.87
C VAL A 180 6.24 -13.24 -6.32
N PHE A 181 6.62 -12.49 -7.36
CA PHE A 181 5.74 -11.50 -7.98
C PHE A 181 4.49 -12.15 -8.59
N GLY A 182 4.62 -13.35 -9.15
CA GLY A 182 3.47 -14.10 -9.66
C GLY A 182 2.48 -14.53 -8.58
N GLU A 183 2.94 -14.84 -7.37
CA GLU A 183 2.08 -15.16 -6.22
C GLU A 183 1.19 -13.96 -5.83
N ILE A 184 1.76 -12.75 -5.73
CA ILE A 184 0.97 -11.53 -5.43
C ILE A 184 0.05 -11.14 -6.60
N HIS A 185 0.50 -11.31 -7.84
CA HIS A 185 -0.35 -11.09 -9.02
C HIS A 185 -1.57 -12.03 -8.99
N GLN A 186 -1.38 -13.30 -8.61
CA GLN A 186 -2.49 -14.25 -8.44
C GLN A 186 -3.44 -13.87 -7.32
N TRP A 187 -2.95 -13.28 -6.22
CA TRP A 187 -3.82 -12.73 -5.19
C TRP A 187 -4.70 -11.58 -5.73
N LEU A 188 -4.12 -10.63 -6.45
CA LEU A 188 -4.90 -9.53 -7.06
C LEU A 188 -5.95 -10.09 -8.04
N ARG A 189 -5.57 -11.06 -8.87
CA ARG A 189 -6.42 -11.65 -9.90
C ARG A 189 -7.54 -12.54 -9.36
N LYS A 190 -7.21 -13.43 -8.43
CA LYS A 190 -8.12 -14.49 -7.96
C LYS A 190 -8.66 -14.21 -6.55
N GLY A 191 -7.85 -13.62 -5.69
CA GLY A 191 -8.23 -13.24 -4.32
C GLY A 191 -9.15 -12.04 -4.30
N LEU A 192 -8.73 -10.92 -4.91
CA LEU A 192 -9.59 -9.73 -5.08
C LEU A 192 -10.50 -9.82 -6.32
N GLY A 193 -10.21 -10.73 -7.24
CA GLY A 193 -11.03 -10.93 -8.43
C GLY A 193 -10.83 -9.86 -9.51
N LEU A 194 -9.67 -9.20 -9.54
CA LEU A 194 -9.43 -8.09 -10.47
C LEU A 194 -9.09 -8.58 -11.88
N PRO A 195 -9.66 -8.01 -12.95
CA PRO A 195 -9.15 -8.21 -14.29
C PRO A 195 -7.78 -7.54 -14.46
N ASN A 196 -6.95 -7.97 -15.42
CA ASN A 196 -5.55 -7.54 -15.56
C ASN A 196 -5.51 -6.08 -15.97
N GLU A 197 -6.50 -5.67 -16.74
CA GLU A 197 -6.75 -4.34 -17.27
C GLU A 197 -6.98 -3.31 -16.16
N GLU A 198 -7.38 -3.76 -14.97
CA GLU A 198 -7.62 -2.92 -13.79
C GLU A 198 -6.42 -2.87 -12.84
N ILE A 199 -5.33 -3.61 -13.15
CA ILE A 199 -4.11 -3.65 -12.33
C ILE A 199 -3.02 -2.83 -13.02
N ILE A 200 -2.41 -1.92 -12.25
CA ILE A 200 -1.26 -1.15 -12.69
C ILE A 200 -0.13 -1.34 -11.68
N PHE A 201 1.06 -1.67 -12.14
CA PHE A 201 2.23 -1.82 -11.27
C PHE A 201 3.19 -0.65 -11.47
N HIS A 202 3.53 0.08 -10.40
CA HIS A 202 4.53 1.14 -10.45
C HIS A 202 5.92 0.58 -10.22
N GLU A 203 6.91 1.15 -10.90
CA GLU A 203 8.30 1.02 -10.50
C GLU A 203 8.62 2.03 -9.41
N ASP A 204 9.04 1.54 -8.25
CA ASP A 204 9.52 2.37 -7.15
C ASP A 204 10.73 1.76 -6.45
N ALA A 205 11.22 2.47 -5.44
CA ALA A 205 12.19 1.95 -4.49
C ALA A 205 11.65 2.11 -3.07
N TRP A 206 12.23 1.37 -2.15
CA TRP A 206 11.95 1.50 -0.74
C TRP A 206 13.26 1.55 0.04
N ALA A 207 13.27 2.35 1.11
CA ALA A 207 14.34 2.40 2.09
C ALA A 207 13.71 2.62 3.48
N GLY A 208 14.24 1.94 4.48
CA GLY A 208 13.75 2.02 5.86
C GLY A 208 14.50 1.08 6.79
N GLY A 209 14.75 1.54 8.03
CA GLY A 209 15.37 0.70 9.07
C GLY A 209 16.77 0.19 8.69
N GLY A 210 17.52 0.98 7.90
CA GLY A 210 18.87 0.64 7.45
C GLY A 210 18.94 -0.21 6.17
N ASN A 211 17.81 -0.68 5.64
CA ASN A 211 17.79 -1.51 4.43
C ASN A 211 17.06 -0.80 3.28
N PHE A 212 17.37 -1.19 2.03
CA PHE A 212 16.70 -0.67 0.85
C PHE A 212 16.72 -1.64 -0.34
N GLY A 213 15.87 -1.38 -1.33
CA GLY A 213 15.77 -2.17 -2.56
C GLY A 213 14.65 -1.72 -3.50
N PRO A 214 14.48 -2.40 -4.65
CA PRO A 214 13.40 -2.08 -5.57
C PRO A 214 12.04 -2.48 -4.99
N CYS A 215 11.01 -1.73 -5.39
CA CYS A 215 9.64 -1.90 -4.95
C CYS A 215 8.71 -1.91 -6.16
N MET A 216 7.72 -2.81 -6.14
CA MET A 216 6.59 -2.78 -7.07
C MET A 216 5.32 -2.44 -6.28
N GLU A 217 4.77 -1.26 -6.49
CA GLU A 217 3.50 -0.84 -5.89
C GLU A 217 2.36 -1.22 -6.85
N PHE A 218 1.27 -1.79 -6.35
CA PHE A 218 0.15 -2.24 -7.18
C PHE A 218 -1.10 -1.40 -6.93
N PHE A 219 -1.56 -0.77 -7.99
CA PHE A 219 -2.65 0.20 -8.01
C PHE A 219 -3.86 -0.31 -8.79
N SER A 220 -5.03 0.14 -8.37
CA SER A 220 -6.25 0.04 -9.16
C SER A 220 -7.12 1.26 -8.89
N ARG A 221 -7.67 1.87 -9.95
CA ARG A 221 -8.66 2.98 -9.85
C ARG A 221 -8.33 4.07 -8.83
N GLY A 222 -7.08 4.52 -8.75
CA GLY A 222 -6.67 5.64 -7.90
C GLY A 222 -6.15 5.23 -6.52
N VAL A 223 -6.18 3.95 -6.13
CA VAL A 223 -5.70 3.50 -4.82
C VAL A 223 -4.55 2.50 -4.96
N GLU A 224 -3.51 2.68 -4.15
CA GLU A 224 -2.46 1.69 -3.93
C GLU A 224 -3.03 0.58 -3.05
N ILE A 225 -3.20 -0.63 -3.57
CA ILE A 225 -3.73 -1.76 -2.78
C ILE A 225 -2.64 -2.30 -1.84
N GLY A 226 -1.38 -2.24 -2.26
CA GLY A 226 -0.20 -2.59 -1.48
C GLY A 226 1.08 -2.50 -2.32
N ASN A 227 2.17 -3.01 -1.76
CA ASN A 227 3.48 -2.97 -2.39
C ASN A 227 4.30 -4.23 -2.10
N GLN A 228 5.27 -4.49 -2.97
CA GLN A 228 6.20 -5.60 -2.85
C GLN A 228 7.64 -5.11 -3.00
N VAL A 229 8.34 -5.04 -1.88
CA VAL A 229 9.75 -4.66 -1.75
C VAL A 229 10.64 -5.90 -1.82
N TYR A 230 11.69 -5.80 -2.60
CA TYR A 230 12.76 -6.79 -2.63
C TYR A 230 13.98 -6.18 -1.96
N MET A 231 14.18 -6.43 -0.67
CA MET A 231 15.29 -5.82 0.05
C MET A 231 16.60 -6.44 -0.46
N MET A 232 17.50 -5.60 -0.94
CA MET A 232 18.75 -6.04 -1.57
C MET A 232 19.99 -5.55 -0.84
N TYR A 233 19.89 -4.41 -0.16
CA TYR A 233 21.05 -3.72 0.37
C TYR A 233 20.82 -3.23 1.80
N GLU A 234 21.92 -3.07 2.52
CA GLU A 234 22.04 -2.40 3.81
C GLU A 234 22.90 -1.14 3.65
N GLN A 235 22.50 -0.05 4.29
CA GLN A 235 23.32 1.16 4.42
C GLN A 235 24.29 0.98 5.59
N THR A 236 25.59 1.06 5.32
CA THR A 236 26.63 1.04 6.37
C THR A 236 27.47 2.32 6.32
N PRO A 237 28.20 2.66 7.40
CA PRO A 237 29.11 3.80 7.39
C PRO A 237 30.15 3.77 6.26
N ASP A 238 30.57 2.57 5.84
CA ASP A 238 31.55 2.34 4.77
C ASP A 238 30.91 2.32 3.36
N GLY A 239 29.60 2.55 3.26
CA GLY A 239 28.82 2.47 2.02
C GLY A 239 27.81 1.33 2.00
N ASN A 240 27.09 1.22 0.88
CA ASN A 240 26.02 0.24 0.73
C ASN A 240 26.58 -1.16 0.50
N LYS A 241 26.10 -2.15 1.27
CA LYS A 241 26.48 -3.56 1.15
C LYS A 241 25.27 -4.39 0.72
N GLU A 242 25.48 -5.41 -0.10
CA GLU A 242 24.40 -6.35 -0.45
C GLU A 242 24.09 -7.24 0.75
N LEU A 243 22.81 -7.52 0.99
CA LEU A 243 22.40 -8.43 2.06
C LEU A 243 22.93 -9.85 1.82
N ASN A 244 23.25 -10.53 2.93
CA ASN A 244 23.70 -11.92 2.92
C ASN A 244 22.59 -12.87 2.46
N ILE A 245 21.34 -12.55 2.81
CA ILE A 245 20.14 -13.27 2.42
C ILE A 245 19.27 -12.42 1.48
N LYS A 246 18.38 -13.07 0.73
CA LYS A 246 17.34 -12.37 -0.03
C LYS A 246 16.09 -12.26 0.83
N VAL A 247 15.58 -11.04 0.95
CA VAL A 247 14.42 -10.73 1.77
C VAL A 247 13.32 -10.15 0.91
N LEU A 248 12.17 -10.83 0.92
CA LEU A 248 10.92 -10.28 0.41
C LEU A 248 10.19 -9.56 1.55
N ASP A 249 9.79 -8.33 1.27
CA ASP A 249 8.94 -7.52 2.12
C ASP A 249 7.74 -7.02 1.31
N MET A 250 6.67 -7.80 1.28
CA MET A 250 5.39 -7.36 0.70
C MET A 250 4.47 -6.90 1.81
N GLY A 251 3.98 -5.68 1.71
CA GLY A 251 3.04 -5.06 2.64
C GLY A 251 1.73 -4.67 1.96
N MET A 252 0.61 -5.11 2.53
CA MET A 252 -0.72 -4.82 2.01
C MET A 252 -1.68 -4.46 3.15
N GLY A 253 -2.35 -3.31 3.08
CA GLY A 253 -3.30 -2.89 4.11
C GLY A 253 -4.56 -3.76 4.07
N GLN A 254 -4.87 -4.44 5.18
CA GLN A 254 -6.06 -5.29 5.28
C GLN A 254 -7.34 -4.47 5.16
N GLU A 255 -7.38 -3.34 5.86
CA GLU A 255 -8.47 -2.36 5.83
C GLU A 255 -8.67 -1.83 4.41
N ARG A 256 -7.57 -1.53 3.71
CA ARG A 256 -7.61 -0.97 2.36
C ARG A 256 -8.09 -1.99 1.33
N CYS A 257 -7.71 -3.26 1.47
CA CYS A 257 -8.25 -4.34 0.63
C CYS A 257 -9.76 -4.53 0.84
N ALA A 258 -10.21 -4.52 2.09
CA ALA A 258 -11.63 -4.61 2.41
C ALA A 258 -12.39 -3.42 1.79
N TRP A 259 -11.89 -2.21 2.00
CA TRP A 259 -12.44 -0.97 1.45
C TRP A 259 -12.52 -0.99 -0.07
N PHE A 260 -11.40 -1.28 -0.73
CA PHE A 260 -11.35 -1.36 -2.18
C PHE A 260 -12.31 -2.42 -2.73
N SER A 261 -12.35 -3.60 -2.10
CA SER A 261 -13.20 -4.69 -2.58
C SER A 261 -14.69 -4.39 -2.44
N GLN A 262 -15.09 -3.68 -1.38
CA GLN A 262 -16.49 -3.32 -1.10
C GLN A 262 -16.91 -2.05 -1.84
N GLY A 263 -15.99 -1.11 -2.07
CA GLY A 263 -16.29 0.19 -2.70
C GLY A 263 -17.05 1.15 -1.79
N CYS A 264 -16.90 1.02 -0.47
CA CYS A 264 -17.51 1.92 0.52
C CYS A 264 -16.98 3.36 0.38
N ALA A 265 -17.67 4.33 0.99
CA ALA A 265 -17.24 5.73 0.97
C ALA A 265 -15.87 5.89 1.65
N THR A 266 -15.70 5.38 2.86
CA THR A 266 -14.42 5.46 3.57
C THR A 266 -13.88 4.08 3.93
N ILE A 267 -12.58 4.04 4.25
CA ILE A 267 -11.95 2.85 4.81
C ILE A 267 -12.59 2.43 6.14
N TYR A 268 -13.13 3.39 6.90
CA TYR A 268 -13.75 3.16 8.21
C TYR A 268 -15.08 2.42 8.09
N ASP A 269 -15.88 2.72 7.06
CA ASP A 269 -17.13 2.01 6.78
C ASP A 269 -16.89 0.54 6.46
N ALA A 270 -15.77 0.23 5.78
CA ALA A 270 -15.42 -1.13 5.41
C ALA A 270 -14.75 -1.91 6.56
N ALA A 271 -13.91 -1.24 7.36
CA ALA A 271 -13.14 -1.88 8.43
C ALA A 271 -13.90 -1.95 9.76
N PHE A 272 -14.68 -0.93 10.10
CA PHE A 272 -15.31 -0.74 11.40
C PHE A 272 -16.82 -0.40 11.32
N PRO A 273 -17.63 -1.08 10.50
CA PRO A 273 -19.03 -0.69 10.24
C PRO A 273 -19.87 -0.55 11.53
N LYS A 274 -19.69 -1.45 12.49
CA LYS A 274 -20.40 -1.41 13.78
C LYS A 274 -19.99 -0.25 14.69
N VAL A 275 -18.73 0.18 14.60
CA VAL A 275 -18.23 1.34 15.35
C VAL A 275 -18.84 2.59 14.77
N MET A 276 -18.82 2.73 13.44
CA MET A 276 -19.44 3.86 12.73
C MET A 276 -20.94 3.96 13.06
N GLU A 277 -21.68 2.84 12.95
CA GLU A 277 -23.10 2.79 13.33
C GLU A 277 -23.34 3.25 14.78
N SER A 278 -22.52 2.76 15.72
CA SER A 278 -22.63 3.16 17.13
C SER A 278 -22.28 4.64 17.35
N LEU A 279 -21.34 5.20 16.59
CA LEU A 279 -20.97 6.62 16.70
C LEU A 279 -22.13 7.50 16.23
N TYR A 280 -22.66 7.27 15.02
CA TYR A 280 -23.80 8.03 14.49
C TYR A 280 -25.02 7.97 15.41
N LYS A 281 -25.32 6.78 15.96
CA LYS A 281 -26.44 6.62 16.89
C LYS A 281 -26.27 7.43 18.18
N LYS A 282 -25.04 7.52 18.71
CA LYS A 282 -24.75 8.22 19.97
C LYS A 282 -24.65 9.73 19.80
N THR A 283 -24.11 10.20 18.69
CA THR A 283 -23.94 11.64 18.42
C THR A 283 -25.20 12.26 17.83
N GLY A 284 -26.09 11.47 17.24
CA GLY A 284 -27.23 11.96 16.47
C GLY A 284 -26.85 12.58 15.12
N LEU A 285 -25.56 12.51 14.75
CA LEU A 285 -25.07 12.98 13.46
C LEU A 285 -25.57 12.07 12.35
N LYS A 286 -25.90 12.68 11.21
CA LYS A 286 -26.25 11.98 9.98
C LYS A 286 -25.24 12.37 8.91
N THR A 287 -24.71 11.38 8.21
CA THR A 287 -23.83 11.62 7.08
C THR A 287 -24.60 12.26 5.93
N ASP A 288 -24.04 13.33 5.34
CA ASP A 288 -24.51 13.82 4.06
C ASP A 288 -23.94 12.93 2.95
N GLU A 289 -24.67 11.86 2.61
CA GLU A 289 -24.26 10.90 1.59
C GLU A 289 -23.99 11.55 0.23
N LYS A 290 -24.73 12.63 -0.12
CA LYS A 290 -24.55 13.33 -1.39
C LYS A 290 -23.25 14.13 -1.40
N LEU A 291 -22.92 14.78 -0.28
CA LEU A 291 -21.64 15.44 -0.11
C LEU A 291 -20.50 14.44 -0.15
N MET A 292 -20.58 13.35 0.63
CA MET A 292 -19.53 12.34 0.72
C MET A 292 -19.26 11.66 -0.63
N ALA A 293 -20.31 11.35 -1.41
CA ALA A 293 -20.16 10.78 -2.75
C ALA A 293 -19.43 11.72 -3.73
N LYS A 294 -19.54 13.05 -3.55
CA LYS A 294 -18.80 14.04 -4.35
C LYS A 294 -17.39 14.29 -3.81
N TYR A 295 -17.23 14.29 -2.49
CA TYR A 295 -15.98 14.65 -1.82
C TYR A 295 -14.94 13.53 -1.87
N ILE A 296 -15.30 12.32 -1.43
CA ILE A 296 -14.37 11.20 -1.25
C ILE A 296 -13.54 10.89 -2.50
N PRO A 297 -14.09 10.89 -3.73
CA PRO A 297 -13.29 10.67 -4.93
C PRO A 297 -12.08 11.61 -5.02
N TYR A 298 -12.18 12.83 -4.49
CA TYR A 298 -11.11 13.83 -4.53
C TYR A 298 -10.35 13.98 -3.22
N ALA A 299 -10.72 13.26 -2.15
CA ALA A 299 -10.07 13.38 -0.84
C ALA A 299 -8.58 12.99 -0.87
N GLY A 300 -8.16 12.14 -1.83
CA GLY A 300 -6.75 11.82 -2.06
C GLY A 300 -5.88 13.02 -2.45
N TYR A 301 -6.45 14.11 -2.98
CA TYR A 301 -5.71 15.35 -3.28
C TYR A 301 -5.34 16.16 -2.02
N LEU A 302 -5.90 15.81 -0.85
CA LEU A 302 -5.68 16.52 0.41
C LEU A 302 -4.64 15.84 1.31
N ASN A 303 -3.90 14.86 0.79
CA ASN A 303 -2.84 14.20 1.54
C ASN A 303 -1.73 15.21 1.90
N VAL A 304 -1.60 15.54 3.19
CA VAL A 304 -0.68 16.59 3.66
C VAL A 304 0.79 16.25 3.42
N ASP A 305 1.12 14.96 3.29
CA ASP A 305 2.49 14.50 3.05
C ASP A 305 2.92 14.65 1.58
N GLU A 306 1.94 14.78 0.68
CA GLU A 306 2.15 14.80 -0.77
C GLU A 306 1.80 16.14 -1.41
N VAL A 307 1.14 17.03 -0.68
CA VAL A 307 0.71 18.34 -1.17
C VAL A 307 1.65 19.44 -0.71
N GLU A 308 2.12 20.26 -1.66
CA GLU A 308 2.98 21.41 -1.36
C GLU A 308 2.20 22.59 -0.77
N ASP A 309 0.94 22.75 -1.19
CA ASP A 309 0.07 23.87 -0.81
C ASP A 309 -1.34 23.36 -0.49
N LEU A 310 -1.61 23.22 0.80
CA LEU A 310 -2.86 22.66 1.31
C LEU A 310 -4.06 23.56 0.98
N GLU A 311 -3.88 24.88 0.98
CA GLU A 311 -4.96 25.82 0.68
C GLU A 311 -5.40 25.69 -0.79
N LYS A 312 -4.43 25.58 -1.72
CA LYS A 312 -4.73 25.30 -3.13
C LYS A 312 -5.39 23.95 -3.32
N ALA A 313 -4.98 22.93 -2.56
CA ALA A 313 -5.60 21.61 -2.61
C ALA A 313 -7.07 21.65 -2.19
N TRP A 314 -7.37 22.33 -1.08
CA TRP A 314 -8.76 22.55 -0.63
C TRP A 314 -9.59 23.31 -1.66
N LYS A 315 -9.06 24.39 -2.24
CA LYS A 315 -9.73 25.13 -3.32
C LYS A 315 -10.01 24.26 -4.55
N PHE A 316 -9.06 23.41 -4.92
CA PHE A 316 -9.23 22.46 -6.03
C PHE A 316 -10.36 21.47 -5.73
N VAL A 317 -10.33 20.81 -4.57
CA VAL A 317 -11.37 19.84 -4.19
C VAL A 317 -12.74 20.52 -4.10
N ALA A 318 -12.83 21.70 -3.49
CA ALA A 318 -14.07 22.46 -3.36
C ALA A 318 -14.66 22.82 -4.73
N SER A 319 -13.81 23.19 -5.70
CA SER A 319 -14.24 23.42 -7.08
C SER A 319 -14.79 22.17 -7.77
N LYS A 320 -14.28 20.97 -7.44
CA LYS A 320 -14.77 19.68 -7.97
C LYS A 320 -16.09 19.27 -7.34
N VAL A 321 -16.27 19.55 -6.05
CA VAL A 321 -17.51 19.28 -5.32
C VAL A 321 -18.61 20.30 -5.69
N GLY A 322 -18.21 21.51 -6.10
CA GLY A 322 -19.12 22.62 -6.41
C GLY A 322 -19.57 23.36 -5.15
N MET A 323 -18.67 23.53 -4.17
CA MET A 323 -18.96 24.16 -2.88
C MET A 323 -17.88 25.18 -2.52
N ASP A 324 -18.21 26.12 -1.64
CA ASP A 324 -17.22 26.99 -1.01
C ASP A 324 -16.34 26.18 -0.03
N VAL A 325 -15.07 26.56 0.11
CA VAL A 325 -14.12 25.87 0.98
C VAL A 325 -14.57 25.88 2.44
N SER A 326 -15.11 27.00 2.94
CA SER A 326 -15.55 27.10 4.34
C SER A 326 -16.75 26.18 4.63
N LEU A 327 -17.71 26.13 3.71
CA LEU A 327 -18.87 25.23 3.82
C LEU A 327 -18.47 23.77 3.70
N MET A 328 -17.51 23.46 2.82
CA MET A 328 -16.99 22.10 2.67
C MET A 328 -16.21 21.66 3.91
N LEU A 329 -15.39 22.53 4.51
CA LEU A 329 -14.70 22.24 5.76
C LEU A 329 -15.69 21.94 6.89
N VAL A 330 -16.73 22.75 7.04
CA VAL A 330 -17.82 22.48 8.00
C VAL A 330 -18.50 21.16 7.67
N GLY A 331 -18.86 20.92 6.41
CA GLY A 331 -19.53 19.67 6.00
C GLY A 331 -18.67 18.42 6.21
N VAL A 332 -17.37 18.46 5.91
CA VAL A 332 -16.46 17.32 6.03
C VAL A 332 -16.04 17.10 7.49
N ILE A 333 -15.75 18.16 8.24
CA ILE A 333 -15.25 18.07 9.62
C ILE A 333 -16.39 17.84 10.62
N ILE A 334 -17.58 18.41 10.39
CA ILE A 334 -18.71 18.35 11.34
C ILE A 334 -19.78 17.32 10.91
N LEU A 335 -19.99 17.10 9.61
CA LEU A 335 -21.07 16.22 9.10
C LEU A 335 -20.55 14.98 8.33
N GLY A 336 -19.24 14.88 8.10
CA GLY A 336 -18.59 13.81 7.34
C GLY A 336 -18.16 12.60 8.18
N PHE A 337 -18.24 12.69 9.51
CA PHE A 337 -17.80 11.65 10.46
C PHE A 337 -18.80 11.36 11.56
#